data_AF-A0A090VNY2-F1
#
_entry.id   AF-A0A090VNY2-F1
#
_cell.length_a   1.000
_cell.length_b   1.000
_cell.length_c   1.000
_cell.angle_alpha   90.00
_cell.angle_beta   90.00
_cell.angle_gamma   90.00
#
_symmetry.space_group_name_H-M   'P 1'
#
loop_
_entity.id
_entity.type
_entity.pdbx_description
1 polymer ?
#
loop_
_entity_poly.entity_id
_entity_poly.type
_entity_poly.pdbx_seq_one_letter_code
_entity_poly.pdbx_strand_id
1 'polypeptide(L)' 'MGKLIAMYEHKIFVQGVIWNIFSYDQFGVELGKQLASKILKEFSGDAKNEHDSSTVNLLKHYRENS' A
#
# COMPACT_ATOMS: atom_id res chain seq x y z
N MET A 1 12.02 28.92 -4.29
CA MET A 1 11.57 27.51 -4.19
C MET A 1 10.07 27.38 -3.95
N GLY A 2 9.50 28.02 -2.92
CA GLY A 2 8.06 27.89 -2.62
C GLY A 2 7.09 28.22 -3.77
N LYS A 3 7.40 29.24 -4.59
CA LYS A 3 6.59 29.58 -5.79
C LYS A 3 6.51 28.44 -6.82
N LEU A 4 7.59 27.67 -6.96
CA LEU A 4 7.62 26.54 -7.91
C LEU A 4 6.77 25.38 -7.39
N ILE A 5 6.88 25.08 -6.09
CA ILE A 5 6.09 24.03 -5.43
C ILE A 5 4.60 24.37 -5.50
N ALA A 6 4.21 25.61 -5.14
CA ALA A 6 2.82 26.08 -5.20
C ALA A 6 2.24 26.00 -6.62
N MET A 7 3.05 26.29 -7.65
CA MET A 7 2.63 26.13 -9.05
C MET A 7 2.28 24.67 -9.38
N TYR A 8 3.08 23.70 -8.89
CA TYR A 8 2.79 22.27 -9.10
C TYR A 8 1.62 21.77 -8.27
N GLU A 9 1.43 22.26 -7.04
CA GLU A 9 0.28 21.93 -6.20
C GLU A 9 -1.04 22.35 -6.87
N HIS A 10 -1.09 23.57 -7.41
CA HIS A 10 -2.26 24.04 -8.15
C HIS A 10 -2.46 23.30 -9.47
N LYS A 11 -1.39 22.91 -10.17
CA LYS A 11 -1.50 22.05 -11.35
C LYS A 11 -2.19 20.72 -11.02
N ILE A 12 -1.73 20.03 -9.97
CA ILE A 12 -2.30 18.75 -9.52
C ILE A 12 -3.76 18.92 -9.12
N PHE A 13 -4.09 20.00 -8.40
CA PHE A 13 -5.46 20.34 -8.02
C PHE A 13 -6.39 20.48 -9.23
N VAL A 14 -6.03 21.31 -10.22
CA VAL A 14 -6.86 21.53 -11.41
C VAL A 14 -7.04 20.25 -12.21
N GLN A 15 -5.98 19.43 -12.33
CA GLN A 15 -6.07 18.12 -12.98
C GLN A 15 -7.06 17.18 -12.28
N GLY A 16 -7.09 17.17 -10.94
CA GLY A 16 -8.07 16.43 -10.15
C GLY A 16 -9.51 16.86 -10.41
N VAL A 17 -9.75 18.17 -10.44
CA VAL A 17 -11.08 18.73 -10.73
C VAL A 17 -11.54 18.35 -12.14
N ILE A 18 -10.67 18.44 -13.15
CA ILE A 18 -10.99 18.07 -14.54
C ILE A 18 -11.36 16.58 -14.65
N TRP A 19 -10.60 15.70 -13.99
CA TRP A 19 -10.86 14.26 -14.03
C TRP A 19 -11.92 13.80 -13.03
N ASN A 20 -12.49 14.70 -12.22
CA ASN A 20 -13.42 14.38 -11.15
C ASN A 20 -12.88 13.31 -10.19
N ILE A 21 -11.60 13.43 -9.82
CA ILE A 21 -10.89 12.55 -8.87
C ILE A 21 -10.43 13.37 -7.66
N PHE A 22 -10.49 12.77 -6.48
CA PHE A 22 -9.98 13.39 -5.25
C PHE A 22 -8.44 13.36 -5.20
N SER A 23 -7.78 14.47 -5.54
CA SER A 23 -6.31 14.60 -5.55
C SER A 23 -5.62 14.54 -4.19
N TYR A 24 -6.37 14.64 -3.09
CA TYR A 24 -5.83 14.70 -1.73
C TYR A 24 -6.10 13.43 -0.93
N ASP A 25 -6.74 12.43 -1.55
CA ASP A 25 -7.07 11.18 -0.88
C ASP A 25 -5.98 10.12 -1.06
N GLN A 26 -5.87 9.19 -0.11
CA GLN A 26 -4.85 8.16 -0.06
C GLN A 26 -5.41 6.76 0.30
N PHE A 27 -6.68 6.46 0.05
CA PHE A 27 -7.25 5.13 0.33
C PHE A 27 -6.43 3.94 -0.20
N GLY A 28 -5.73 4.11 -1.33
CA GLY A 28 -4.92 3.04 -1.94
C GLY A 28 -3.80 2.47 -1.06
N VAL A 29 -3.42 3.15 0.02
CA VAL A 29 -2.35 2.67 0.92
C VAL A 29 -2.84 1.71 2.01
N GLU A 30 -4.15 1.66 2.26
CA GLU A 30 -4.69 0.98 3.45
C GLU A 30 -4.62 -0.55 3.34
N LEU A 31 -5.00 -1.10 2.19
CA LEU A 31 -5.02 -2.55 1.98
C LEU A 31 -3.62 -3.16 2.14
N GLY A 32 -2.60 -2.52 1.58
CA GLY A 32 -1.21 -2.97 1.71
C GLY A 32 -0.73 -2.98 3.16
N LYS A 33 -1.06 -1.94 3.94
CA LYS A 33 -0.74 -1.87 5.37
C LYS A 33 -1.44 -2.97 6.16
N GLN A 34 -2.70 -3.26 5.85
CA GLN A 34 -3.47 -4.33 6.51
C GLN A 34 -2.89 -5.71 6.18
N LEU A 35 -2.60 -5.99 4.90
CA LEU A 35 -2.02 -7.26 4.47
C LEU A 35 -0.64 -7.50 5.07
N ALA A 36 0.25 -6.49 5.01
CA ALA A 36 1.58 -6.58 5.60
C ALA A 36 1.52 -6.85 7.11
N SER A 37 0.58 -6.20 7.83
CA SER A 37 0.39 -6.43 9.27
C SER A 37 -0.10 -7.84 9.59
N LYS A 38 -0.95 -8.43 8.74
CA LYS A 38 -1.40 -9.84 8.89
C LYS A 38 -0.25 -10.81 8.66
N ILE A 39 0.49 -10.62 7.58
CA ILE A 39 1.66 -11.44 7.23
C ILE A 39 2.73 -11.36 8.33
N LEU A 40 2.98 -10.17 8.89
CA LEU A 40 3.93 -10.00 9.99
C LEU A 40 3.56 -10.85 11.23
N LYS A 41 2.26 -10.91 11.57
CA LYS A 41 1.77 -11.74 12.69
C LYS A 41 1.92 -13.24 12.43
N GLU A 42 1.80 -13.69 11.18
CA GLU A 42 2.04 -15.09 10.80
C GLU A 42 3.51 -15.50 10.97
N PHE A 43 4.44 -14.57 10.78
CA PHE A 43 5.85 -14.81 11.07
C PHE A 43 6.12 -14.98 12.56
N SER A 44 5.45 -14.20 13.42
CA SER A 44 5.54 -14.31 14.89
C SER A 44 4.84 -15.54 15.47
N GLY A 45 4.07 -16.28 14.67
CA GLY A 45 3.37 -17.51 15.10
C GLY A 45 2.01 -17.28 15.76
N ASP A 46 1.54 -16.04 15.83
CA ASP A 46 0.31 -15.64 16.53
C ASP A 46 -0.98 -15.91 15.74
N ALA A 47 -0.89 -16.11 14.42
CA ALA A 47 -2.06 -16.32 13.57
C ALA A 47 -1.72 -17.18 12.34
N LYS A 48 -2.71 -17.93 11.84
CA LYS A 48 -2.64 -18.65 10.57
C LYS A 48 -3.79 -18.17 9.70
N ASN A 49 -3.51 -17.29 8.74
CA ASN A 49 -4.53 -16.81 7.81
C ASN A 49 -4.51 -17.66 6.53
N GLU A 50 -5.67 -17.79 5.89
CA GLU A 50 -5.77 -18.38 4.56
C GLU A 50 -5.39 -17.33 3.52
N HIS A 51 -4.33 -17.62 2.75
CA HIS A 51 -3.90 -16.83 1.60
C HIS A 51 -3.97 -17.66 0.32
N ASP A 52 -3.85 -16.99 -0.83
CA ASP A 52 -3.73 -17.67 -2.11
C ASP A 52 -2.46 -18.54 -2.18
N SER A 53 -2.44 -19.49 -3.12
CA SER A 53 -1.35 -20.45 -3.26
C SER A 53 0.00 -19.81 -3.58
N SER A 54 0.04 -18.64 -4.24
CA SER A 54 1.29 -17.93 -4.52
C SER A 54 1.88 -17.36 -3.22
N THR A 55 1.06 -16.67 -2.43
CA THR A 55 1.47 -16.08 -1.15
C THR A 55 1.95 -17.16 -0.16
N VAL A 56 1.25 -18.30 -0.07
CA VAL A 56 1.66 -19.42 0.79
C VAL A 56 3.01 -20.02 0.37
N ASN A 57 3.23 -20.22 -0.94
CA ASN A 57 4.48 -20.75 -1.45
C ASN A 57 5.67 -19.81 -1.19
N LEU A 58 5.48 -18.50 -1.37
CA LEU A 58 6.51 -17.50 -1.08
C LEU A 58 6.84 -17.43 0.41
N LEU A 59 5.83 -17.50 1.29
CA LEU A 59 6.04 -17.53 2.74
C LEU A 59 6.82 -18.78 3.17
N LYS A 60 6.49 -19.95 2.60
CA LYS A 60 7.20 -21.19 2.85
C LYS A 60 8.66 -21.10 2.40
N HIS A 61 8.90 -20.62 1.18
CA HIS A 61 10.25 -20.43 0.65
C HIS A 61 11.08 -19.46 1.52
N TYR A 62 10.49 -18.36 1.96
CA TYR A 62 11.18 -17.40 2.84
C TYR A 62 11.55 -18.01 4.19
N ARG A 63 10.67 -18.84 4.78
CA ARG A 63 10.94 -19.57 6.03
C ARG A 63 12.00 -20.66 5.91
N GLU A 64 12.13 -21.29 4.75
CA GLU A 64 13.13 -22.35 4.51
C GLU A 64 14.53 -21.79 4.24
N ASN A 65 14.63 -20.52 3.82
CA ASN A 65 15.89 -19.85 3.46
C ASN A 65 16.29 -18.71 4.42
N SER A 66 15.53 -18.49 5.50
CA SER A 66 15.89 -17.57 6.60
C SER A 66 16.34 -18.36 7.82
#